data_AF-A0A2E2CSM6-F1
#
_entry.id   AF-A0A2E2CSM6-F1
#
_cell.length_a   1.000
_cell.length_b   1.000
_cell.length_c   1.000
_cell.angle_alpha   90.00
_cell.angle_beta   90.00
_cell.angle_gamma   90.00
#
_symmetry.space_group_name_H-M   'P 1'
#
loop_
_entity.id
_entity.type
_entity.pdbx_description
1 polymer ?
#
loop_
_entity_poly.entity_id
_entity_poly.type
_entity_poly.pdbx_seq_one_letter_code
_entity_poly.pdbx_strand_id
1 'polypeptide(L)'
;MENWWFLLLEFAIALTLIFMSDRQPFPGPSKRYGSVLLIIALLLLIGETGPRPTSVQVHLYVLLAYGSVGLLRGVHNMLVTREEVIVAPFAGILFSVSATAIMADQWESLTVFEEYAAFATIVLI
;
A
#
# COMPACT_ATOMS: atom_id res chain seq x y z
N MET A 1 -5.87 -1.61 -18.20
CA MET A 1 -6.76 -0.70 -17.43
C MET A 1 -6.63 -0.93 -15.92
N GLU A 2 -6.30 -2.14 -15.47
CA GLU A 2 -6.17 -2.47 -14.04
C GLU A 2 -5.07 -1.67 -13.32
N ASN A 3 -3.90 -1.45 -13.96
CA ASN A 3 -2.78 -0.68 -13.39
C ASN A 3 -3.15 0.73 -12.91
N TRP A 4 -4.06 1.40 -13.62
CA TRP A 4 -4.42 2.79 -13.35
C TRP A 4 -5.12 2.96 -12.01
N TRP A 5 -5.86 1.95 -11.55
CA TRP A 5 -6.51 1.98 -10.23
C TRP A 5 -5.49 1.91 -9.10
N PHE A 6 -4.46 1.07 -9.23
CA PHE A 6 -3.38 0.97 -8.25
C PHE A 6 -2.51 2.23 -8.24
N LEU A 7 -2.17 2.77 -9.41
CA LEU A 7 -1.52 4.08 -9.52
C LEU A 7 -2.34 5.17 -8.83
N LEU A 8 -3.64 5.24 -9.09
CA LEU A 8 -4.51 6.23 -8.47
C LEU A 8 -4.52 6.09 -6.94
N LEU A 9 -4.57 4.85 -6.42
CA LEU A 9 -4.48 4.57 -4.99
C LEU A 9 -3.14 5.05 -4.39
N GLU A 10 -2.02 4.72 -5.05
CA GLU A 10 -0.67 5.13 -4.64
C GLU A 10 -0.57 6.67 -4.55
N PHE A 11 -1.00 7.38 -5.60
CA PHE A 11 -1.01 8.84 -5.62
C PHE A 11 -1.94 9.42 -4.56
N ALA A 12 -3.16 8.90 -4.43
CA ALA A 12 -4.15 9.38 -3.46
C ALA A 12 -3.62 9.26 -2.03
N ILE A 13 -3.04 8.11 -1.68
CA ILE A 13 -2.49 7.87 -0.34
C ILE A 13 -1.24 8.72 -0.10
N ALA A 14 -0.32 8.79 -1.08
CA ALA A 14 0.88 9.60 -0.97
C ALA A 14 0.57 11.07 -0.71
N LEU A 15 -0.33 11.66 -1.51
CA LEU A 15 -0.76 13.04 -1.37
C LEU A 15 -1.50 13.27 -0.05
N THR A 16 -2.38 12.34 0.34
CA THR A 16 -3.10 12.44 1.62
C THR A 16 -2.14 12.48 2.81
N LEU A 17 -1.15 11.58 2.83
CA LEU A 17 -0.11 11.55 3.88
C LEU A 17 0.70 12.85 3.93
N ILE A 18 1.08 13.39 2.76
CA ILE A 18 1.86 14.63 2.67
C ILE A 18 1.02 15.83 3.14
N PHE A 19 -0.24 15.95 2.71
CA PHE A 19 -1.08 17.09 3.06
C PHE A 19 -1.63 17.02 4.49
N MET A 20 -1.88 15.83 5.02
CA MET A 20 -2.34 15.66 6.41
C MET A 20 -1.20 15.69 7.42
N SER A 21 0.05 15.52 6.98
CA SER A 21 1.24 15.58 7.83
C SER A 21 1.26 16.83 8.71
N ASP A 22 1.03 18.01 8.13
CA ASP A 22 1.10 19.29 8.85
C ASP A 22 -0.01 19.45 9.92
N ARG A 23 -1.02 18.56 9.91
CA ARG A 23 -2.09 18.50 10.94
C ARG A 23 -1.76 17.56 12.10
N GLN A 24 -0.65 16.83 12.03
CA GLN A 24 -0.20 15.95 13.11
C GLN A 24 0.75 16.71 14.07
N PRO A 25 0.77 16.35 15.36
CA PRO A 25 1.72 16.94 16.32
C PRO A 25 3.18 16.76 15.89
N PHE A 26 3.50 15.64 15.21
CA PHE A 26 4.81 15.38 14.64
C PHE A 26 4.70 15.06 13.13
N PRO A 27 4.91 16.05 12.24
CA PRO A 27 4.67 15.90 10.80
C PRO A 27 5.71 15.03 10.08
N GLY A 28 6.88 14.81 10.68
CA GLY A 28 8.05 14.21 10.03
C GLY A 28 7.83 12.81 9.46
N PRO A 29 7.35 11.82 10.24
CA PRO A 29 7.23 10.44 9.77
C PRO A 29 6.24 10.28 8.60
N SER A 30 5.04 10.85 8.71
CA SER A 30 4.01 10.75 7.68
C SER A 30 4.40 11.46 6.37
N LYS A 31 5.04 12.63 6.46
CA LYS A 31 5.56 13.35 5.28
C LYS A 31 6.62 12.54 4.55
N ARG A 32 7.57 11.96 5.29
CA ARG A 32 8.65 11.14 4.71
C ARG A 32 8.09 9.88 4.05
N TYR A 33 7.18 9.18 4.72
CA TYR A 33 6.51 8.00 4.18
C TYR A 33 5.72 8.36 2.91
N GLY A 34 4.84 9.36 2.96
CA GLY A 34 4.09 9.82 1.78
C GLY A 34 4.98 10.29 0.63
N SER A 35 6.09 10.97 0.92
CA SER A 35 7.04 11.43 -0.12
C SER A 35 7.75 10.27 -0.82
N VAL A 36 8.16 9.24 -0.08
CA VAL A 36 8.77 8.05 -0.67
C VAL A 36 7.74 7.30 -1.54
N LEU A 37 6.51 7.15 -1.05
CA LEU A 37 5.43 6.56 -1.85
C LEU A 37 5.15 7.37 -3.14
N LEU A 38 5.16 8.70 -3.06
CA LEU A 38 4.99 9.56 -4.23
C LEU A 38 6.09 9.34 -5.27
N ILE A 39 7.36 9.22 -4.83
CA ILE A 39 8.48 8.93 -5.73
C ILE A 39 8.28 7.56 -6.38
N ILE A 40 7.89 6.55 -5.62
CA ILE A 40 7.59 5.20 -6.14
C ILE A 40 6.46 5.27 -7.18
N ALA A 41 5.36 5.97 -6.88
CA ALA A 41 4.22 6.13 -7.79
C ALA A 41 4.62 6.86 -9.09
N LEU A 42 5.48 7.88 -8.98
CA LEU A 42 6.02 8.59 -10.16
C LEU A 42 6.90 7.69 -11.03
N LEU A 43 7.74 6.84 -10.42
CA LEU A 43 8.55 5.87 -11.15
C LEU A 43 7.67 4.84 -11.86
N LEU A 44 6.64 4.34 -11.19
CA LEU A 44 5.68 3.40 -11.78
C LEU A 44 4.86 4.04 -12.90
N LEU A 45 4.47 5.31 -12.77
CA LEU A 45 3.80 6.07 -13.83
C LEU A 45 4.68 6.21 -15.08
N ILE A 46 5.99 6.46 -14.91
CA ILE A 46 6.94 6.47 -16.03
C ILE A 46 6.99 5.08 -16.69
N GLY A 47 7.01 4.02 -15.88
CA GLY A 47 6.97 2.64 -16.38
C GLY A 47 5.69 2.33 -17.16
N GLU A 48 4.52 2.76 -16.68
CA GLU A 48 3.22 2.55 -17.33
C GLU A 48 3.11 3.31 -18.66
N THR A 49 3.73 4.49 -18.76
CA THR A 49 3.73 5.32 -19.97
C THR A 49 4.81 4.94 -20.99
N GLY A 50 5.65 3.96 -20.68
CA GLY A 50 6.71 3.48 -21.57
C GLY A 50 6.22 2.59 -22.72
N PRO A 51 7.10 2.22 -23.67
CA PRO A 51 6.75 1.32 -24.78
C PRO A 51 6.34 -0.09 -24.33
N ARG A 52 6.72 -0.47 -23.11
CA ARG A 52 6.35 -1.73 -22.45
C ARG A 52 5.75 -1.36 -21.09
N PRO A 53 4.41 -1.36 -20.95
CA PRO A 53 3.77 -0.96 -19.71
C PRO A 53 4.14 -1.92 -18.57
N THR A 54 4.04 -1.42 -17.35
CA THR A 54 4.42 -2.18 -16.15
C THR A 54 3.35 -3.22 -15.84
N SER A 55 3.74 -4.40 -15.38
CA SER A 55 2.76 -5.43 -14.99
C SER A 55 2.01 -5.03 -13.72
N VAL A 56 0.71 -5.37 -13.62
CA VAL A 56 -0.11 -5.21 -12.41
C VAL A 56 0.59 -5.82 -11.19
N GLN A 57 1.23 -6.98 -11.37
CA GLN A 57 1.92 -7.68 -10.29
C GLN A 57 3.03 -6.84 -9.65
N VAL A 58 3.70 -5.97 -10.42
CA VAL A 58 4.75 -5.09 -9.88
C VAL A 58 4.12 -4.07 -8.92
N HIS A 59 2.99 -3.46 -9.29
CA HIS A 59 2.25 -2.58 -8.39
C HIS A 59 1.86 -3.31 -7.11
N LEU A 60 1.25 -4.49 -7.25
CA LEU A 60 0.78 -5.28 -6.12
C LEU A 60 1.90 -5.65 -5.15
N TYR A 61 3.04 -6.13 -5.64
CA TYR A 61 4.16 -6.49 -4.77
C TYR A 61 4.82 -5.26 -4.12
N VAL A 62 4.91 -4.14 -4.84
CA VAL A 62 5.41 -2.89 -4.27
C VAL A 62 4.48 -2.42 -3.14
N LEU A 63 3.17 -2.40 -3.38
CA LEU A 63 2.17 -2.01 -2.39
C LEU A 63 2.16 -2.94 -1.18
N LEU A 64 2.28 -4.25 -1.40
CA LEU A 64 2.32 -5.24 -0.34
C LEU A 64 3.56 -5.03 0.54
N ALA A 65 4.74 -4.94 -0.07
CA ALA A 65 5.99 -4.76 0.66
C ALA A 65 6.03 -3.41 1.39
N TYR A 66 5.68 -2.33 0.70
CA TYR A 66 5.72 -0.98 1.24
C TYR A 66 4.66 -0.79 2.34
N GLY A 67 3.42 -1.25 2.08
CA GLY A 67 2.32 -1.26 3.04
C GLY A 67 2.65 -2.08 4.29
N SER A 68 3.25 -3.27 4.15
CA SER A 68 3.66 -4.10 5.30
C SER A 68 4.68 -3.38 6.19
N VAL A 69 5.74 -2.81 5.59
CA VAL A 69 6.77 -2.08 6.34
C VAL A 69 6.17 -0.83 6.99
N GLY A 70 5.34 -0.09 6.25
CA GLY A 70 4.64 1.09 6.74
C GLY A 70 3.70 0.77 7.89
N LEU A 71 2.98 -0.35 7.83
CA LEU A 71 2.04 -0.76 8.87
C LEU A 71 2.78 -1.07 10.18
N LEU A 72 3.83 -1.90 10.12
CA LEU A 72 4.65 -2.22 11.29
C LEU A 72 5.23 -0.96 11.94
N ARG A 73 5.81 -0.08 11.12
CA ARG A 73 6.42 1.17 11.61
C ARG A 73 5.37 2.16 12.11
N GLY A 74 4.24 2.29 11.43
CA GLY A 74 3.14 3.15 11.82
C GLY A 74 2.54 2.72 13.16
N VAL A 75 2.32 1.42 13.36
CA VAL A 75 1.83 0.89 14.65
C VAL A 75 2.84 1.14 15.75
N HIS A 76 4.14 0.95 15.50
CA HIS A 76 5.19 1.28 16.46
C HIS A 76 5.21 2.77 16.80
N ASN A 77 5.14 3.64 15.79
CA ASN A 77 5.09 5.09 15.97
C ASN A 77 3.86 5.53 16.77
N MET A 78 2.73 4.88 16.55
CA MET A 78 1.46 5.19 17.22
C MET A 78 1.45 4.72 18.68
N LEU A 79 1.85 3.47 18.93
CA LEU A 79 1.67 2.83 20.24
C LEU A 79 2.87 3.02 21.17
N VAL A 80 4.08 3.07 20.61
CA VAL A 80 5.33 3.12 21.40
C VAL A 80 5.88 4.53 21.48
N THR A 81 6.23 5.14 20.34
CA THR A 81 6.86 6.47 20.34
C THR A 81 5.85 7.61 20.49
N ARG A 82 4.58 7.34 20.17
CA ARG A 82 3.46 8.31 20.20
C ARG A 82 3.72 9.55 19.36
N GLU A 83 4.45 9.38 18.26
CA GLU A 83 4.79 10.48 17.35
C GLU A 83 3.65 10.77 16.36
N GLU A 84 2.99 9.75 15.83
CA GLU A 84 1.93 9.97 14.83
C GLU A 84 1.04 8.75 14.66
N VAL A 85 -0.15 8.97 14.11
CA VAL A 85 -1.21 7.94 14.05
C VAL A 85 -1.70 7.65 12.63
N ILE A 86 -1.22 8.36 11.62
CA ILE A 86 -1.82 8.30 10.27
C ILE A 86 -1.08 7.35 9.33
N VAL A 87 0.22 7.11 9.51
CA VAL A 87 0.93 6.12 8.67
C VAL A 87 0.35 4.73 8.82
N ALA A 88 0.00 4.31 10.04
CA ALA A 88 -0.57 2.98 10.29
C ALA A 88 -1.82 2.69 9.45
N PRO A 89 -2.90 3.48 9.49
CA PRO A 89 -4.10 3.21 8.71
C PRO A 89 -3.86 3.30 7.21
N PHE A 90 -3.10 4.29 6.73
CA PHE A 90 -2.84 4.43 5.29
C PHE A 90 -1.95 3.30 4.74
N ALA A 91 -0.93 2.88 5.49
CA ALA A 91 -0.13 1.72 5.12
C ALA A 91 -0.94 0.42 5.19
N GLY A 92 -1.86 0.32 6.16
CA GLY A 92 -2.84 -0.77 6.25
C GLY A 92 -3.70 -0.88 4.99
N ILE A 93 -4.21 0.23 4.46
CA ILE A 93 -4.97 0.22 3.18
C ILE A 93 -4.12 -0.34 2.03
N LEU A 94 -2.86 0.09 1.90
CA LEU A 94 -1.96 -0.42 0.86
C LEU A 94 -1.74 -1.93 1.01
N PHE A 95 -1.50 -2.38 2.23
CA PHE A 95 -1.32 -3.78 2.57
C PHE A 95 -2.57 -4.62 2.26
N SER A 96 -3.73 -4.25 2.79
CA SER A 96 -4.95 -5.04 2.65
C SER A 96 -5.40 -5.10 1.19
N VAL A 97 -5.40 -3.97 0.46
CA VAL A 97 -5.78 -3.96 -0.97
C VAL A 97 -4.84 -4.86 -1.80
N SER A 98 -3.53 -4.77 -1.59
CA SER A 98 -2.57 -5.56 -2.37
C SER A 98 -2.60 -7.04 -2.01
N ALA A 99 -2.69 -7.39 -0.72
CA ALA A 99 -2.81 -8.77 -0.27
C ALA A 99 -4.08 -9.43 -0.81
N THR A 100 -5.23 -8.75 -0.71
CA THR A 100 -6.50 -9.23 -1.26
C THR A 100 -6.43 -9.38 -2.78
N ALA A 101 -5.87 -8.41 -3.50
CA ALA A 101 -5.76 -8.48 -4.95
C ALA A 101 -4.87 -9.63 -5.42
N ILE A 102 -3.74 -9.89 -4.74
CA ILE A 102 -2.85 -11.02 -5.07
C ILE A 102 -3.56 -12.35 -4.81
N MET A 103 -4.27 -12.49 -3.68
CA MET A 103 -5.02 -13.71 -3.37
C MET A 103 -6.17 -13.95 -4.34
N ALA A 104 -6.87 -12.89 -4.74
CA ALA A 104 -7.95 -12.96 -5.72
C ALA A 104 -7.44 -13.33 -7.12
N ASP A 105 -6.27 -12.81 -7.53
CA ASP A 105 -5.64 -13.12 -8.83
C ASP A 105 -5.27 -14.61 -8.94
N GLN A 106 -4.86 -15.23 -7.83
CA GLN A 106 -4.47 -16.64 -7.80
C GLN A 106 -5.65 -17.59 -7.58
N TRP A 107 -6.87 -17.08 -7.34
CA TRP A 107 -8.00 -17.86 -6.82
C TRP A 107 -8.27 -19.15 -7.62
N GLU A 108 -8.34 -19.06 -8.95
CA GLU A 108 -8.64 -20.22 -9.82
C GLU A 108 -7.55 -21.31 -9.81
N SER A 109 -6.34 -20.98 -9.33
CA SER A 109 -5.21 -21.90 -9.26
C SER A 109 -5.03 -22.56 -7.89
N LEU A 110 -5.81 -22.14 -6.90
CA LEU A 110 -5.72 -22.62 -5.52
C LEU A 110 -6.48 -23.94 -5.35
N THR A 111 -5.99 -24.79 -4.46
CA THR A 111 -6.77 -25.90 -3.93
C THR A 111 -7.89 -25.38 -3.02
N VAL A 112 -8.94 -26.18 -2.80
CA VAL A 112 -10.06 -25.82 -1.91
C VAL A 112 -9.59 -25.40 -0.52
N PHE A 113 -8.55 -26.05 0.01
CA PHE A 113 -7.98 -25.67 1.30
C PHE A 113 -7.33 -24.28 1.27
N GLU A 114 -6.56 -23.99 0.22
CA GLU A 114 -5.90 -22.70 0.03
C GLU A 114 -6.91 -21.58 -0.23
N GLU A 115 -8.01 -21.84 -0.94
CA GLU A 115 -9.12 -20.88 -1.11
C GLU A 115 -9.73 -20.48 0.25
N TYR A 116 -10.03 -21.45 1.12
CA TYR A 116 -10.55 -21.15 2.46
C TYR A 116 -9.54 -20.41 3.33
N ALA A 117 -8.26 -20.77 3.25
CA ALA A 117 -7.19 -20.08 3.98
C ALA A 117 -7.00 -18.63 3.47
N ALA A 118 -7.04 -18.42 2.17
CA ALA A 118 -6.96 -17.11 1.54
C ALA A 118 -8.17 -16.25 1.93
N PHE A 119 -9.39 -16.80 1.86
CA PHE A 119 -10.61 -16.12 2.29
C PHE A 119 -10.55 -15.72 3.77
N ALA A 120 -10.17 -16.64 4.65
CA ALA A 120 -10.03 -16.35 6.08
C ALA A 120 -8.98 -15.25 6.33
N THR A 121 -7.89 -15.24 5.56
CA THR A 121 -6.86 -14.20 5.65
C THR A 121 -7.39 -12.84 5.19
N ILE A 122 -8.12 -12.79 4.08
CA ILE A 122 -8.76 -11.55 3.58
C ILE A 122 -9.77 -10.99 4.60
N VAL A 123 -10.50 -11.85 5.31
CA VAL A 123 -11.46 -11.42 6.36
C VAL A 123 -10.75 -10.85 7.59
N LEU A 124 -9.52 -11.31 7.88
CA LEU A 124 -8.76 -10.89 9.05
C LEU A 124 -8.11 -9.50 8.88
N ILE A 125 -7.72 -9.16 7.65
CA ILE A 125 -6.96 -7.94 7.30
C ILE A 125 -7.84 -6.78 6.85
#